data_AF-A0A959SWZ3-F1
#
_entry.id   AF-A0A959SWZ3-F1
#
_cell.length_a   1.000
_cell.length_b   1.000
_cell.length_c   1.000
_cell.angle_alpha   90.00
_cell.angle_beta   90.00
_cell.angle_gamma   90.00
#
_symmetry.space_group_name_H-M   'P 1'
#
loop_
_entity.id
_entity.type
_entity.pdbx_description
1 polymer ?
#
loop_
_entity_poly.entity_id
_entity_poly.type
_entity_poly.pdbx_seq_one_letter_code
_entity_poly.pdbx_strand_id
1 'polypeptide(L)'
;MNKLFLILFISLAISSFGQNKEGFKDYDWFQAKYIKFKPGKASEARRLLHEYLYKANEISGRLVLTFESDMGEWDHIAYLHLKDGTKQLSYENAEIETKWWNAVVKLAGSEQRAKEIIEEYNNCILNEKYNLVRMRNMQEQMSRKE
;
A
#
# COMPACT_ATOMS: atom_id res chain seq x y z
N MET A 1 14.55 -50.56 -46.69
CA MET A 1 15.76 -50.47 -45.84
C MET A 1 15.70 -49.14 -45.09
N ASN A 2 15.68 -49.25 -43.76
CA ASN A 2 15.40 -48.21 -42.79
C ASN A 2 16.37 -47.03 -42.86
N LYS A 3 15.82 -45.81 -42.80
CA LYS A 3 16.37 -44.79 -41.88
C LYS A 3 15.23 -44.34 -40.97
N LEU A 4 15.31 -44.95 -39.78
CA LEU A 4 14.47 -44.83 -38.61
C LEU A 4 14.38 -43.36 -38.17
N PHE A 5 13.18 -42.78 -38.24
CA PHE A 5 12.86 -41.48 -37.67
C PHE A 5 12.76 -41.65 -36.14
N LEU A 6 13.89 -41.53 -35.43
CA LEU A 6 13.91 -41.55 -33.98
C LEU A 6 13.81 -40.11 -33.46
N ILE A 7 12.58 -39.66 -33.26
CA ILE A 7 12.27 -38.39 -32.58
C ILE A 7 12.61 -38.59 -31.10
N LEU A 8 13.80 -38.13 -30.71
CA LEU A 8 14.20 -38.02 -29.31
C LEU A 8 13.51 -36.79 -28.72
N PHE A 9 12.43 -37.00 -27.97
CA PHE A 9 11.79 -35.99 -27.12
C PHE A 9 12.82 -35.52 -26.07
N ILE A 10 13.56 -34.46 -26.40
CA ILE A 10 14.44 -33.78 -25.45
C ILE A 10 13.54 -33.02 -24.47
N SER A 11 13.47 -33.60 -23.27
CA SER A 11 13.29 -33.00 -21.95
C SER A 11 13.01 -31.49 -21.90
N LEU A 12 11.81 -31.18 -21.40
CA LEU A 12 11.59 -30.31 -20.25
C LEU A 12 12.48 -29.05 -20.18
N ALA A 13 12.05 -27.98 -20.85
CA ALA A 13 12.41 -26.62 -20.48
C ALA A 13 11.19 -25.90 -19.89
N ILE A 14 10.59 -26.48 -18.84
CA ILE A 14 9.83 -25.66 -17.88
C ILE A 14 10.87 -25.08 -16.94
N SER A 15 11.29 -23.84 -17.20
CA SER A 15 11.66 -22.82 -16.21
C SER A 15 12.36 -21.67 -16.93
N SER A 16 11.59 -20.80 -17.55
CA SER A 16 11.97 -19.39 -17.70
C SER A 16 10.75 -18.49 -17.50
N PHE A 17 9.89 -18.82 -16.53
CA PHE A 17 9.20 -17.81 -15.71
C PHE A 17 10.14 -17.28 -14.62
N GLY A 18 11.40 -17.12 -14.97
CA GLY A 18 12.42 -16.41 -14.22
C GLY A 18 12.99 -15.35 -15.16
N GLN A 19 12.14 -14.56 -15.81
CA GLN A 19 12.59 -13.29 -16.36
C GLN A 19 13.05 -12.45 -15.18
N ASN A 20 14.36 -12.49 -14.94
CA ASN A 20 15.09 -11.53 -14.13
C ASN A 20 14.63 -10.14 -14.57
N LYS A 21 13.77 -9.53 -13.76
CA LYS A 21 13.17 -8.23 -14.01
C LYS A 21 14.18 -7.14 -13.63
N GLU A 22 15.22 -7.00 -14.44
CA GLU A 22 16.19 -5.90 -14.33
C GLU A 22 15.55 -4.51 -14.58
N GLY A 23 14.28 -4.43 -14.99
CA GLY A 23 13.54 -3.17 -15.20
C GLY A 23 12.74 -2.61 -14.01
N PHE A 24 12.93 -3.10 -12.78
CA PHE A 24 12.16 -2.68 -11.60
C PHE A 24 12.95 -1.86 -10.56
N LYS A 25 14.25 -1.63 -10.76
CA LYS A 25 15.10 -0.93 -9.76
C LYS A 25 14.92 0.60 -9.72
N ASP A 26 14.32 1.21 -10.74
CA ASP A 26 14.23 2.68 -10.86
C ASP A 26 12.93 3.27 -10.30
N TYR A 27 12.06 2.43 -9.74
CA TYR A 27 10.73 2.84 -9.32
C TYR A 27 10.43 2.46 -7.87
N ASP A 28 10.00 3.47 -7.11
CA ASP A 28 9.36 3.29 -5.81
C ASP A 28 7.87 3.01 -6.02
N TRP A 29 7.34 1.97 -5.38
CA TRP A 29 5.95 1.54 -5.54
C TRP A 29 5.08 2.05 -4.39
N PHE A 30 3.88 2.48 -4.70
CA PHE A 30 2.92 2.96 -3.71
C PHE A 30 1.55 2.33 -3.93
N GLN A 31 0.88 1.99 -2.84
CA GLN A 31 -0.56 1.80 -2.87
C GLN A 31 -1.23 3.16 -2.63
N ALA A 32 -1.89 3.68 -3.66
CA ALA A 32 -2.68 4.89 -3.57
C ALA A 32 -4.11 4.53 -3.11
N LYS A 33 -4.54 5.08 -1.98
CA LYS A 33 -5.90 4.99 -1.45
C LYS A 33 -6.59 6.32 -1.63
N TYR A 34 -7.75 6.31 -2.29
CA TYR A 34 -8.62 7.47 -2.47
C TYR A 34 -9.88 7.24 -1.65
N ILE A 35 -10.34 8.26 -0.93
CA ILE A 35 -11.44 8.14 0.02
C ILE A 35 -12.41 9.29 -0.16
N LYS A 36 -13.68 8.94 -0.32
CA LYS A 36 -14.81 9.85 -0.21
C LYS A 36 -15.46 9.63 1.14
N PHE A 37 -15.64 10.68 1.92
CA PHE A 37 -16.38 10.62 3.16
C PHE A 37 -17.88 10.81 2.94
N LYS A 38 -18.69 10.25 3.84
CA LYS A 38 -20.13 10.51 3.88
C LYS A 38 -20.38 12.00 4.16
N PRO A 39 -21.47 12.59 3.64
CA PRO A 39 -21.84 13.96 3.96
C PRO A 39 -21.87 14.21 5.48
N GLY A 40 -21.21 15.27 5.93
CA GLY A 40 -21.10 15.63 7.36
C GLY A 40 -20.07 14.83 8.18
N LYS A 41 -19.43 13.80 7.61
CA LYS A 41 -18.47 12.93 8.35
C LYS A 41 -16.99 13.25 8.11
N ALA A 42 -16.67 14.20 7.22
CA ALA A 42 -15.29 14.54 6.89
C ALA A 42 -14.48 15.04 8.10
N SER A 43 -15.06 15.90 8.95
CA SER A 43 -14.37 16.41 10.14
C SER A 43 -14.05 15.30 11.16
N GLU A 44 -14.97 14.36 11.33
CA GLU A 44 -14.79 13.21 12.22
C GLU A 44 -13.71 12.26 11.68
N ALA A 45 -13.75 11.96 10.38
CA ALA A 45 -12.72 11.14 9.74
C ALA A 45 -11.33 11.75 9.85
N ARG A 46 -11.19 13.06 9.58
CA ARG A 46 -9.91 13.78 9.71
C ARG A 46 -9.40 13.74 11.15
N ARG A 47 -10.26 13.95 12.14
CA ARG A 47 -9.87 13.83 13.55
C ARG A 47 -9.28 12.45 13.85
N LEU A 48 -9.97 11.36 13.45
CA LEU A 48 -9.49 9.99 13.67
C LEU A 48 -8.16 9.71 12.96
N LEU A 49 -7.99 10.23 11.72
CA LEU A 49 -6.74 10.14 10.97
C LEU A 49 -5.58 10.82 11.71
N HIS A 50 -5.75 12.08 12.11
CA HIS A 50 -4.72 12.88 12.77
C HIS A 50 -4.40 12.40 14.19
N GLU A 51 -5.42 12.01 14.96
CA GLU A 51 -5.22 11.60 16.35
C GLU A 51 -4.59 10.22 16.48
N TYR A 52 -4.91 9.29 15.57
CA TYR A 52 -4.53 7.88 15.69
C TYR A 52 -3.78 7.34 14.47
N LEU A 53 -4.39 7.38 13.28
CA LEU A 53 -3.92 6.55 12.16
C LEU A 53 -2.62 7.05 11.53
N TYR A 54 -2.45 8.37 11.42
CA TYR A 54 -1.21 8.99 10.94
C TYR A 54 -0.07 8.79 11.92
N LYS A 55 -0.32 8.99 13.23
CA LYS A 55 0.67 8.69 14.27
C LYS A 55 1.06 7.21 14.29
N ALA A 56 0.11 6.31 14.06
CA ALA A 56 0.40 4.88 13.94
C ALA A 56 1.29 4.57 12.73
N ASN A 57 1.13 5.28 11.60
CA ASN A 57 2.05 5.17 10.47
C ASN A 57 3.48 5.59 10.86
N GLU A 58 3.63 6.72 11.53
CA GLU A 58 4.94 7.21 12.02
C GLU A 58 5.61 6.21 12.97
N ILE A 59 4.87 5.73 13.99
CA ILE A 59 5.39 4.78 14.99
C ILE A 59 5.78 3.45 14.34
N SER A 60 5.01 2.98 13.36
CA SER A 60 5.30 1.72 12.65
C SER A 60 6.37 1.84 11.57
N GLY A 61 6.83 3.06 11.27
CA GLY A 61 7.80 3.34 10.21
C GLY A 61 7.20 3.23 8.80
N ARG A 62 5.87 3.32 8.66
CA ARG A 62 5.20 3.41 7.36
C ARG A 62 5.41 4.79 6.78
N LEU A 63 5.99 4.87 5.59
CA LEU A 63 6.01 6.09 4.81
C LEU A 63 4.67 6.22 4.07
N VAL A 64 3.89 7.23 4.44
CA VAL A 64 2.61 7.54 3.79
C VAL A 64 2.59 9.02 3.42
N LEU A 65 2.34 9.32 2.15
CA LEU A 65 2.10 10.70 1.70
C LEU A 65 0.60 10.94 1.68
N THR A 66 0.12 11.91 2.45
CA THR A 66 -1.31 12.19 2.64
C THR A 66 -1.68 13.56 2.06
N PHE A 67 -2.84 13.62 1.44
CA PHE A 67 -3.40 14.82 0.84
C PHE A 67 -4.87 14.95 1.23
N GLU A 68 -5.26 16.12 1.69
CA GLU A 68 -6.67 16.52 1.81
C GLU A 68 -7.02 17.29 0.54
N SER A 69 -8.12 16.93 -0.11
CA SER A 69 -8.54 17.57 -1.35
C SER A 69 -9.71 18.50 -1.08
N ASP A 70 -9.56 19.78 -1.41
CA ASP A 70 -10.63 20.77 -1.31
C ASP A 70 -11.56 20.76 -2.53
N MET A 71 -11.11 20.13 -3.62
CA MET A 71 -11.85 20.04 -4.89
C MET A 71 -11.72 18.66 -5.51
N GLY A 72 -12.67 18.33 -6.39
CA GLY A 72 -12.73 17.03 -7.08
C GLY A 72 -13.61 16.02 -6.37
N GLU A 73 -13.54 14.76 -6.82
CA GLU A 73 -14.40 13.70 -6.33
C GLU A 73 -14.01 13.26 -4.91
N TRP A 74 -12.72 13.05 -4.66
CA TRP A 74 -12.20 12.44 -3.43
C TRP A 74 -11.88 13.49 -2.37
N ASP A 75 -12.08 13.17 -1.09
CA ASP A 75 -11.83 14.10 0.03
C ASP A 75 -10.45 13.87 0.64
N HIS A 76 -9.94 12.64 0.57
CA HIS A 76 -8.64 12.25 1.09
C HIS A 76 -7.93 11.29 0.15
N ILE A 77 -6.63 11.51 -0.06
CA ILE A 77 -5.76 10.67 -0.88
C ILE A 77 -4.51 10.34 -0.06
N ALA A 78 -4.15 9.06 -0.01
CA ALA A 78 -2.96 8.58 0.68
C ALA A 78 -2.14 7.68 -0.23
N TYR A 79 -0.83 7.84 -0.25
CA TYR A 79 0.12 6.99 -0.96
C TYR A 79 0.99 6.27 0.06
N LEU A 80 0.68 5.00 0.32
CA LEU A 80 1.49 4.14 1.18
C LEU A 80 2.67 3.58 0.38
N HIS A 81 3.89 3.91 0.79
CA HIS A 81 5.09 3.36 0.18
C HIS A 81 5.19 1.85 0.47
N LEU A 82 5.38 1.07 -0.59
CA LEU A 82 5.63 -0.35 -0.52
C LEU A 82 7.16 -0.56 -0.57
N LYS A 83 7.78 -0.54 0.63
CA LYS A 83 9.23 -0.61 0.81
C LYS A 83 9.85 -1.85 0.14
N ASP A 84 9.14 -2.97 0.17
CA ASP A 84 9.57 -4.22 -0.47
C ASP A 84 8.98 -4.40 -1.88
N GLY A 85 8.56 -3.28 -2.49
CA GLY A 85 7.86 -3.24 -3.76
C GLY A 85 6.50 -3.92 -3.70
N THR A 86 5.99 -4.36 -4.86
CA THR A 86 4.67 -4.99 -4.96
C THR A 86 4.54 -6.30 -4.17
N LYS A 87 5.66 -6.89 -3.73
CA LYS A 87 5.65 -8.07 -2.85
C LYS A 87 5.00 -7.76 -1.51
N GLN A 88 5.09 -6.54 -1.01
CA GLN A 88 4.47 -6.13 0.27
C GLN A 88 2.94 -6.27 0.26
N LEU A 89 2.31 -6.37 -0.92
CA LEU A 89 0.88 -6.61 -1.05
C LEU A 89 0.50 -8.09 -0.87
N SER A 90 1.45 -9.01 -0.77
CA SER A 90 1.15 -10.41 -0.47
C SER A 90 0.76 -10.58 1.00
N TYR A 91 -0.17 -11.50 1.26
CA TYR A 91 -0.59 -11.88 2.62
C TYR A 91 0.59 -12.34 3.51
N GLU A 92 1.70 -12.77 2.91
CA GLU A 92 2.91 -13.22 3.60
C GLU A 92 3.71 -12.07 4.24
N ASN A 93 3.49 -10.81 3.83
CA ASN A 93 4.19 -9.64 4.35
C ASN A 93 3.40 -8.88 5.44
N ALA A 94 2.92 -9.62 6.44
CA ALA A 94 2.08 -9.08 7.52
C ALA A 94 2.84 -8.22 8.55
N GLU A 95 4.18 -8.23 8.58
CA GLU A 95 4.95 -7.61 9.68
C GLU A 95 4.68 -6.10 9.83
N ILE A 96 4.65 -5.37 8.71
CA ILE A 96 4.41 -3.91 8.74
C ILE A 96 2.96 -3.57 9.10
N GLU A 97 2.00 -4.46 8.79
CA GLU A 97 0.60 -4.36 9.24
C GLU A 97 0.47 -4.65 10.72
N THR A 98 1.14 -5.70 11.22
CA THR A 98 1.20 -6.00 12.65
C THR A 98 1.82 -4.84 13.44
N LYS A 99 2.91 -4.25 12.96
CA LYS A 99 3.54 -3.08 13.59
C LYS A 99 2.59 -1.88 13.64
N TRP A 100 1.88 -1.61 12.55
CA TRP A 100 0.89 -0.52 12.50
C TRP A 100 -0.28 -0.78 13.43
N TRP A 101 -0.86 -1.98 13.43
CA TRP A 101 -1.94 -2.34 14.33
C TRP A 101 -1.53 -2.20 15.81
N ASN A 102 -0.35 -2.72 16.17
CA ASN A 102 0.18 -2.56 17.53
C ASN A 102 0.37 -1.10 17.92
N ALA A 103 0.75 -0.23 16.97
CA ALA A 103 0.83 1.21 17.21
C ALA A 103 -0.56 1.84 17.44
N VAL A 104 -1.58 1.45 16.66
CA VAL A 104 -2.97 1.87 16.88
C VAL A 104 -3.45 1.43 18.27
N VAL A 105 -3.24 0.16 18.65
CA VAL A 105 -3.58 -0.37 19.99
C VAL A 105 -2.90 0.43 21.10
N LYS A 106 -1.61 0.73 20.94
CA LYS A 106 -0.87 1.54 21.91
C LYS A 106 -1.44 2.95 22.06
N LEU A 107 -1.80 3.61 20.96
CA LEU A 107 -2.39 4.95 20.97
C LEU A 107 -3.82 4.95 21.53
N ALA A 108 -4.59 3.90 21.24
CA ALA A 108 -5.95 3.72 21.72
C ALA A 108 -6.03 3.30 23.20
N GLY A 109 -4.94 2.75 23.75
CA GLY A 109 -4.86 2.26 25.12
C GLY A 109 -5.44 0.85 25.35
N SER A 110 -6.16 0.30 24.37
CA SER A 110 -6.61 -1.09 24.38
C SER A 110 -6.92 -1.59 22.98
N GLU A 111 -6.94 -2.91 22.80
CA GLU A 111 -7.32 -3.53 21.52
C GLU A 111 -8.80 -3.28 21.17
N GLN A 112 -9.67 -3.28 22.18
CA GLN A 112 -11.08 -2.98 21.99
C GLN A 112 -11.28 -1.56 21.46
N ARG A 113 -10.63 -0.56 22.08
CA ARG A 113 -10.72 0.82 21.63
C ARG A 113 -10.11 1.02 20.23
N ALA A 114 -9.03 0.30 19.91
CA ALA A 114 -8.45 0.34 18.57
C ALA A 114 -9.43 -0.16 17.50
N LYS A 115 -10.16 -1.26 17.77
CA LYS A 115 -11.18 -1.80 16.86
C LYS A 115 -12.29 -0.78 16.64
N GLU A 116 -12.77 -0.14 17.71
CA GLU A 116 -13.78 0.92 17.64
C GLU A 116 -13.31 2.12 16.82
N ILE A 117 -12.07 2.58 16.99
CA ILE A 117 -11.50 3.68 16.20
C ILE A 117 -11.49 3.35 14.70
N ILE A 118 -11.10 2.11 14.33
CA ILE A 118 -11.13 1.67 12.94
C ILE A 118 -12.57 1.58 12.42
N GLU A 119 -13.49 1.08 13.22
CA GLU A 119 -14.91 1.00 12.86
C GLU A 119 -15.54 2.39 12.70
N GLU A 120 -15.29 3.32 13.63
CA GLU A 120 -15.70 4.74 13.55
C GLU A 120 -15.18 5.38 12.26
N TYR A 121 -13.90 5.16 11.95
CA TYR A 121 -13.29 5.69 10.72
C TYR A 121 -13.92 5.09 9.46
N ASN A 122 -14.08 3.76 9.40
CA ASN A 122 -14.71 3.08 8.28
C ASN A 122 -16.17 3.53 8.10
N ASN A 123 -16.87 3.80 9.20
CA ASN A 123 -18.23 4.32 9.17
C ASN A 123 -18.32 5.75 8.60
N CYS A 124 -17.22 6.49 8.56
CA CYS A 124 -17.15 7.78 7.88
C CYS A 124 -16.99 7.67 6.36
N ILE A 125 -16.58 6.52 5.83
CA ILE A 125 -16.27 6.31 4.41
C ILE A 125 -17.56 6.06 3.62
N LEU A 126 -17.77 6.83 2.55
CA LEU A 126 -18.83 6.60 1.56
C LEU A 126 -18.34 5.69 0.44
N ASN A 127 -17.14 5.97 -0.08
CA ASN A 127 -16.53 5.21 -1.15
C ASN A 127 -15.00 5.21 -1.00
N GLU A 128 -14.35 4.17 -1.49
CA GLU A 128 -12.90 4.09 -1.55
C GLU A 128 -12.42 3.41 -2.82
N LYS A 129 -11.22 3.80 -3.26
CA LYS A 129 -10.55 3.22 -4.43
C LYS A 129 -9.07 3.02 -4.12
N TYR A 130 -8.55 1.89 -4.58
CA TYR A 130 -7.13 1.55 -4.46
C TYR A 130 -6.51 1.44 -5.84
N ASN A 131 -5.34 2.06 -6.02
CA ASN A 131 -4.52 1.89 -7.21
C ASN A 131 -3.09 1.51 -6.79
N LEU A 132 -2.44 0.70 -7.60
CA LEU A 132 -0.99 0.53 -7.52
C LEU A 132 -0.35 1.56 -8.45
N VAL A 133 0.49 2.43 -7.88
CA VAL A 133 1.20 3.48 -8.62
C VAL A 133 2.70 3.37 -8.37
N ARG A 134 3.48 4.04 -9.20
CA ARG A 134 4.93 4.06 -9.09
C ARG A 134 5.48 5.45 -9.32
N MET A 135 6.52 5.80 -8.60
CA MET A 135 7.28 7.04 -8.77
C MET A 135 8.67 6.68 -9.24
N ARG A 136 9.19 7.38 -10.24
CA ARG A 136 10.60 7.23 -10.64
C ARG A 136 11.46 7.92 -9.59
N ASN A 137 12.36 7.16 -8.97
CA ASN A 137 13.35 7.63 -8.01
C ASN A 137 12.83 8.72 -7.04
N MET A 138 12.22 8.30 -5.94
CA MET A 138 11.65 9.19 -4.91
C MET A 138 12.66 10.22 -4.41
N GLN A 139 13.90 9.81 -4.17
CA GLN A 139 14.93 10.71 -3.62
C GLN A 139 15.23 11.86 -4.60
N GLU A 140 15.34 11.56 -5.88
CA GLU A 140 15.60 12.55 -6.92
C GLU A 140 14.41 13.49 -7.15
N GLN A 141 13.17 13.02 -7.01
CA GLN A 141 11.99 13.89 -7.11
C GLN A 141 11.85 14.82 -5.89
N MET A 142 12.24 14.33 -4.72
CA MET A 142 12.16 15.10 -3.46
C MET A 142 13.33 16.11 -3.33
N SER A 143 14.48 15.88 -3.97
CA SER A 143 15.65 16.78 -3.93
C SER A 143 15.63 17.91 -4.95
N ARG A 144 14.81 17.84 -6.02
CA ARG A 144 14.64 18.93 -7.01
C ARG A 144 13.94 20.20 -6.46
N LYS A 145 13.71 20.28 -5.16
CA LYS A 145 13.03 21.40 -4.48
C LYS A 145 13.98 22.37 -3.77
N GLU A 146 15.29 22.20 -3.92
CA GLU A 146 16.33 23.15 -3.50
C GLU A 146 16.90 23.90 -4.71
#